data_AF-A0A7V3HC74-F1
#
_entry.id   AF-A0A7V3HC74-F1
#
_cell.length_a   1.000
_cell.length_b   1.000
_cell.length_c   1.000
_cell.angle_alpha   90.00
_cell.angle_beta   90.00
_cell.angle_gamma   90.00
#
_symmetry.space_group_name_H-M   'P 1'
#
loop_
_entity.id
_entity.type
_entity.pdbx_description
1 polymer ?
#
loop_
_entity_poly.entity_id
_entity_poly.type
_entity_poly.pdbx_seq_one_letter_code
_entity_poly.pdbx_strand_id
1 'polypeptide(L)'
;MTGKILKTKVSLKDYPLEVIRYAAYTFSGDFYIQLFSSSKEAIEIYFEPKGKKADFKKTLSLFKQELKDELLRSRIFEANYGLREYLLMKSIAYQEKMGGPEDLDLKGLTPEQEKELEELIGQVEDEIKKELKKSGETEVDPLKIKKTWEEKYGDKIKEKFNEKSDKKQ
;
A
#
# COMPACT_ATOMS: atom_id res chain seq x y z
N MET A 1 -6.84 -19.76 -41.93
CA MET A 1 -5.39 -19.93 -41.73
C MET A 1 -5.19 -21.05 -40.75
N THR A 2 -4.84 -22.26 -41.20
CA THR A 2 -4.57 -23.40 -40.31
C THR A 2 -3.12 -23.31 -39.85
N GLY A 3 -2.90 -22.60 -38.74
CA GLY A 3 -1.61 -22.60 -38.05
C GLY A 3 -1.29 -24.00 -37.53
N LYS A 4 -0.01 -24.36 -37.46
CA LYS A 4 0.42 -25.59 -36.80
C LYS A 4 0.00 -25.52 -35.33
N ILE A 5 -0.64 -26.58 -34.81
CA ILE A 5 -1.09 -26.64 -33.41
C ILE A 5 -0.03 -27.41 -32.62
N LEU A 6 0.40 -26.85 -31.48
CA LEU A 6 1.20 -27.59 -30.52
C LEU A 6 0.28 -28.37 -29.58
N LYS A 7 0.54 -29.66 -29.45
CA LYS A 7 -0.17 -30.56 -28.53
C LYS A 7 0.79 -31.04 -27.47
N THR A 8 0.36 -31.02 -26.21
CA THR A 8 1.11 -31.59 -25.09
C THR A 8 0.17 -32.30 -24.15
N LYS A 9 0.65 -33.37 -23.51
CA LYS A 9 -0.10 -34.16 -22.54
C LYS A 9 0.54 -34.03 -21.16
N VAL A 10 -0.29 -33.84 -20.14
CA VAL A 10 0.14 -33.68 -18.74
C VAL A 10 -0.64 -34.66 -17.87
N SER A 11 0.07 -35.30 -16.95
CA SER A 11 -0.50 -36.26 -16.00
C SER A 11 -1.16 -35.53 -14.82
N LEU A 12 -2.38 -35.94 -14.48
CA LEU A 12 -3.10 -35.50 -13.29
C LEU A 12 -2.51 -36.07 -12.00
N LYS A 13 -1.61 -37.06 -12.08
CA LYS A 13 -0.85 -37.56 -10.91
C LYS A 13 0.22 -36.57 -10.46
N ASP A 14 0.81 -35.85 -11.42
CA ASP A 14 1.92 -34.94 -11.16
C ASP A 14 1.44 -33.51 -10.86
N TYR A 15 0.35 -33.08 -11.52
CA TYR A 15 -0.20 -31.74 -11.42
C TYR A 15 -1.73 -31.79 -11.26
N PRO A 16 -2.31 -31.13 -10.24
CA PRO A 16 -3.76 -30.96 -10.13
C PRO A 16 -4.37 -30.27 -11.34
N LEU A 17 -5.64 -30.55 -11.65
CA LEU A 17 -6.34 -29.95 -12.79
C LEU A 17 -6.30 -28.42 -12.79
N GLU A 18 -6.50 -27.80 -11.63
CA GLU A 18 -6.45 -26.35 -11.45
C GLU A 18 -5.09 -25.78 -11.86
N VAL A 19 -3.99 -26.43 -11.44
CA VAL A 19 -2.62 -26.03 -11.79
C VAL A 19 -2.40 -26.12 -13.30
N ILE A 20 -2.84 -27.21 -13.94
CA ILE A 20 -2.75 -27.38 -15.40
C ILE A 20 -3.54 -26.28 -16.11
N ARG A 21 -4.74 -25.98 -15.61
CA ARG A 21 -5.65 -24.98 -16.19
C ARG A 21 -5.03 -23.58 -16.13
N TYR A 22 -4.56 -23.14 -14.97
CA TYR A 22 -3.96 -21.81 -14.81
C TYR A 22 -2.67 -21.67 -15.61
N ALA A 23 -1.77 -22.66 -15.53
CA ALA A 23 -0.53 -22.63 -16.30
C ALA A 23 -0.76 -22.57 -17.82
N ALA A 24 -1.79 -23.28 -18.33
CA ALA A 24 -2.13 -23.24 -19.75
C ALA A 24 -2.72 -21.87 -20.15
N TYR A 25 -3.61 -21.30 -19.34
CA TYR A 25 -4.27 -20.03 -19.66
C TYR A 25 -3.39 -18.79 -19.50
N THR A 26 -2.22 -18.88 -18.85
CA THR A 26 -1.20 -17.82 -18.89
C THR A 26 -0.77 -17.48 -20.33
N PHE A 27 -0.86 -18.45 -21.25
CA PHE A 27 -0.52 -18.26 -22.67
C PHE A 27 -1.69 -17.77 -23.54
N SER A 28 -2.85 -17.48 -22.93
CA SER A 28 -4.06 -17.06 -23.66
C SER A 28 -3.92 -15.73 -24.40
N GLY A 29 -2.90 -14.92 -24.09
CA GLY A 29 -2.57 -13.72 -24.85
C GLY A 29 -2.20 -14.03 -26.30
N ASP A 30 -1.31 -15.01 -26.50
CA ASP A 30 -0.72 -15.35 -27.81
C ASP A 30 -1.36 -16.58 -28.47
N PHE A 31 -2.06 -17.41 -27.69
CA PHE A 31 -2.62 -18.69 -28.14
C PHE A 31 -4.10 -18.81 -27.79
N TYR A 32 -4.88 -19.45 -28.67
CA TYR A 32 -6.11 -20.10 -28.29
C TYR A 32 -5.74 -21.42 -27.59
N ILE A 33 -6.26 -21.59 -26.36
CA ILE A 33 -5.97 -22.73 -25.50
C ILE A 33 -7.21 -23.60 -25.41
N GLN A 34 -7.05 -24.89 -25.67
CA GLN A 34 -8.10 -25.89 -25.44
C GLN A 34 -7.55 -27.03 -24.58
N LEU A 35 -8.32 -27.42 -23.58
CA LEU A 35 -8.00 -28.51 -22.67
C LEU A 35 -9.01 -29.63 -22.89
N PHE A 36 -8.51 -30.84 -23.16
CA PHE A 36 -9.33 -32.04 -23.31
C PHE A 36 -8.89 -33.10 -22.33
N SER A 37 -9.85 -33.85 -21.79
CA SER A 37 -9.53 -35.07 -21.06
C SER A 37 -9.02 -36.10 -22.06
N SER A 38 -7.74 -36.48 -21.95
CA SER A 38 -7.16 -37.56 -22.75
C SER A 38 -7.48 -38.91 -22.13
N SER A 39 -7.48 -38.96 -20.79
CA SER A 39 -7.90 -40.11 -19.99
C SER A 39 -8.31 -39.64 -18.59
N LYS A 40 -8.76 -40.56 -17.74
CA LYS A 40 -9.03 -40.27 -16.31
C LYS A 40 -7.82 -39.71 -15.57
N GLU A 41 -6.60 -39.94 -16.07
CA GLU A 41 -5.36 -39.57 -15.39
C GLU A 41 -4.56 -38.51 -16.14
N ALA A 42 -5.05 -37.95 -17.25
CA ALA A 42 -4.27 -37.02 -18.05
C ALA A 42 -5.11 -36.04 -18.86
N ILE A 43 -4.58 -34.82 -18.98
CA ILE A 43 -5.14 -33.74 -19.79
C ILE A 43 -4.26 -33.52 -21.01
N GLU A 44 -4.88 -33.39 -22.17
CA GLU A 44 -4.24 -32.92 -23.40
C GLU A 44 -4.54 -31.45 -23.61
N ILE A 45 -3.52 -30.70 -24.00
CA ILE A 45 -3.53 -29.24 -24.10
C ILE A 45 -3.10 -28.86 -25.50
N TYR A 46 -3.93 -28.03 -26.13
CA TYR A 46 -3.76 -27.58 -27.50
C TYR A 46 -3.46 -26.08 -27.48
N PHE A 47 -2.34 -25.71 -28.10
CA PHE A 47 -1.90 -24.33 -28.26
C PHE A 47 -1.98 -23.98 -29.74
N GLU A 48 -3.01 -23.21 -30.09
CA GLU A 48 -3.19 -22.68 -31.44
C GLU A 48 -2.77 -21.20 -31.47
N PRO A 49 -1.73 -20.81 -32.21
CA PRO A 49 -1.26 -19.43 -32.22
C PRO A 49 -2.28 -18.49 -32.87
N LYS A 50 -2.54 -17.34 -32.24
CA LYS A 50 -3.48 -16.32 -32.77
C LYS A 50 -2.88 -15.49 -33.92
N GLY A 51 -1.56 -15.50 -34.09
CA GLY A 51 -0.83 -14.61 -34.98
C GLY A 51 0.33 -15.28 -35.73
N LYS A 52 1.46 -14.55 -35.87
CA LYS A 52 2.66 -15.03 -36.58
C LYS A 52 3.21 -16.33 -35.98
N LYS A 53 4.09 -17.00 -36.72
CA LYS A 53 4.75 -18.27 -36.34
C LYS A 53 5.19 -18.24 -34.87
N ALA A 54 4.62 -19.13 -34.07
CA ALA A 54 5.05 -19.39 -32.71
C ALA A 54 6.26 -20.33 -32.68
N ASP A 55 7.19 -20.07 -31.76
CA ASP A 55 8.26 -21.02 -31.44
C ASP A 55 7.73 -22.04 -30.42
N PHE A 56 7.20 -23.16 -30.94
CA PHE A 56 6.62 -24.21 -30.09
C PHE A 56 7.62 -24.85 -29.13
N LYS A 57 8.93 -24.86 -29.45
CA LYS A 57 9.93 -25.44 -28.55
C LYS A 57 10.11 -24.53 -27.34
N LYS A 58 10.19 -23.22 -27.57
CA LYS A 58 10.22 -22.21 -26.50
C LYS A 58 8.92 -22.24 -25.69
N THR A 59 7.76 -22.27 -26.34
CA THR A 59 6.45 -22.34 -25.66
C THR A 59 6.35 -23.56 -24.76
N LEU A 60 6.75 -24.75 -25.23
CA LEU A 60 6.71 -25.96 -24.42
C LEU A 60 7.66 -25.89 -23.22
N SER A 61 8.83 -25.27 -23.38
CA SER A 61 9.77 -25.05 -22.27
C SER A 61 9.18 -24.11 -21.21
N LEU A 62 8.62 -22.98 -21.65
CA LEU A 62 7.97 -22.01 -20.76
C LEU A 62 6.76 -22.61 -20.07
N PHE A 63 5.93 -23.37 -20.78
CA PHE A 63 4.78 -24.05 -20.20
C PHE A 63 5.17 -25.04 -19.10
N LYS A 64 6.25 -25.81 -19.28
CA LYS A 64 6.77 -26.72 -18.25
C LYS A 64 7.30 -25.98 -17.03
N GLN A 65 7.88 -24.79 -17.21
CA GLN A 65 8.29 -23.93 -16.12
C GLN A 65 7.06 -23.40 -15.38
N GLU A 66 6.08 -22.87 -16.11
CA GLU A 66 4.84 -22.34 -15.54
C GLU A 66 4.07 -23.40 -14.74
N LEU A 67 4.05 -24.66 -15.20
CA LEU A 67 3.45 -25.77 -14.43
C LEU A 67 4.10 -25.95 -13.05
N LYS A 68 5.43 -25.83 -12.95
CA LYS A 68 6.14 -25.95 -11.68
C LYS A 68 5.87 -24.75 -10.78
N ASP A 69 5.88 -23.55 -11.37
CA ASP A 69 5.65 -22.30 -10.66
C ASP A 69 4.21 -22.28 -10.12
N GLU A 70 3.23 -22.68 -10.92
CA GLU A 70 1.84 -22.75 -10.52
C GLU A 70 1.57 -23.85 -9.48
N LEU A 71 2.28 -24.99 -9.57
CA LEU A 71 2.23 -26.01 -8.52
C LEU A 71 2.76 -25.46 -7.18
N LEU A 72 3.84 -24.67 -7.22
CA LEU A 72 4.36 -24.00 -6.04
C LEU A 72 3.36 -22.97 -5.49
N ARG A 73 2.77 -22.14 -6.36
CA ARG A 73 1.73 -21.18 -5.98
C ARG A 73 0.54 -21.89 -5.34
N SER A 74 0.07 -22.99 -5.92
CA SER A 74 -1.01 -23.80 -5.35
C SER A 74 -0.66 -24.35 -3.97
N ARG A 75 0.57 -24.83 -3.74
CA ARG A 75 1.01 -25.28 -2.41
C ARG A 75 1.07 -24.15 -1.39
N ILE A 76 1.61 -22.99 -1.78
CA ILE A 76 1.62 -21.80 -0.94
C ILE A 76 0.18 -21.36 -0.66
N PHE A 77 -0.69 -21.44 -1.64
CA PHE A 77 -2.11 -21.14 -1.48
C PHE A 77 -2.71 -22.09 -0.44
N GLU A 78 -2.65 -23.39 -0.61
CA GLU A 78 -3.20 -24.33 0.38
C GLU A 78 -2.62 -24.13 1.80
N ALA A 79 -1.30 -23.95 1.91
CA ALA A 79 -0.65 -23.71 3.21
C ALA A 79 -1.11 -22.44 3.92
N ASN A 80 -1.52 -21.40 3.17
CA ASN A 80 -1.94 -20.11 3.71
C ASN A 80 -3.48 -19.94 3.73
N TYR A 81 -4.24 -21.03 3.66
CA TYR A 81 -5.71 -20.97 3.66
C TYR A 81 -6.27 -20.16 4.83
N GLY A 82 -5.89 -20.49 6.07
CA GLY A 82 -6.40 -19.82 7.26
C GLY A 82 -6.02 -18.34 7.34
N LEU A 83 -4.79 -17.98 6.94
CA LEU A 83 -4.37 -16.58 6.88
C LEU A 83 -5.18 -15.79 5.84
N ARG A 84 -5.40 -16.36 4.65
CA ARG A 84 -6.23 -15.71 3.62
C ARG A 84 -7.67 -15.54 4.06
N GLU A 85 -8.26 -16.56 4.67
CA GLU A 85 -9.62 -16.50 5.19
C GLU A 85 -9.73 -15.41 6.26
N TYR A 86 -8.77 -15.35 7.19
CA TYR A 86 -8.70 -14.27 8.18
C TYR A 86 -8.60 -12.89 7.54
N LEU A 87 -7.70 -12.69 6.58
CA LEU A 87 -7.53 -11.41 5.88
C LEU A 87 -8.80 -11.02 5.11
N LEU A 88 -9.46 -11.98 4.46
CA LEU A 88 -10.69 -11.76 3.72
C LEU A 88 -11.82 -11.35 4.68
N MET A 89 -11.99 -12.07 5.78
CA MET A 89 -12.96 -11.71 6.82
C MET A 89 -12.68 -10.32 7.40
N LYS A 90 -11.40 -9.99 7.65
CA LYS A 90 -11.01 -8.65 8.10
C LYS A 90 -11.29 -7.58 7.06
N SER A 91 -11.04 -7.84 5.77
CA SER A 91 -11.31 -6.88 4.69
C SER A 91 -12.80 -6.63 4.47
N ILE A 92 -13.65 -7.65 4.67
CA ILE A 92 -15.11 -7.49 4.54
C ILE A 92 -15.67 -6.78 5.78
N ALA A 93 -15.18 -7.14 6.97
CA ALA A 93 -15.55 -6.48 8.22
C ALA A 93 -14.83 -5.14 8.42
N TYR A 94 -13.96 -4.74 7.49
CA TYR A 94 -13.29 -3.45 7.52
C TYR A 94 -14.31 -2.38 7.20
N GLN A 95 -14.93 -1.84 8.24
CA GLN A 95 -15.42 -0.48 8.17
C GLN A 95 -14.18 0.40 8.13
N GLU A 96 -13.98 1.09 7.02
CA GLU A 96 -13.06 2.21 6.95
C GLU A 96 -13.47 3.14 8.09
N LYS A 97 -12.69 3.12 9.18
CA LYS A 97 -12.71 4.20 10.16
C LYS A 97 -12.24 5.39 9.33
N MET A 98 -13.18 6.11 8.74
CA MET A 98 -12.93 7.45 8.26
C MET A 98 -12.30 8.14 9.45
N GLY A 99 -11.00 8.41 9.36
CA GLY A 99 -10.27 9.13 10.38
C GLY A 99 -10.83 10.54 10.45
N GLY A 100 -11.96 10.69 11.12
CA GLY A 100 -12.30 11.91 11.81
C GLY A 100 -11.41 11.98 13.05
N PRO A 101 -11.03 13.18 13.49
CA PRO A 101 -10.19 13.38 14.68
C PRO A 101 -10.76 12.77 15.97
N GLU A 102 -12.00 12.27 15.95
CA GLU A 102 -12.70 11.70 17.10
C GLU A 102 -12.23 10.29 17.51
N ASP A 103 -11.48 9.57 16.67
CA ASP A 103 -10.94 8.24 17.02
C ASP A 103 -9.64 8.30 17.85
N LEU A 104 -9.19 9.51 18.21
CA LEU A 104 -8.06 9.75 19.14
C LEU A 104 -8.50 10.17 20.56
N ASP A 105 -9.78 10.46 20.81
CA ASP A 105 -10.20 11.26 21.98
C ASP A 105 -11.26 10.63 22.91
N LEU A 106 -11.21 9.32 23.23
CA LEU A 106 -12.02 8.76 24.33
C LEU A 106 -11.30 7.72 25.21
N LYS A 107 -10.01 7.90 25.43
CA LYS A 107 -9.39 7.49 26.69
C LYS A 107 -8.62 8.69 27.23
N GLY A 108 -9.28 9.45 28.10
CA GLY A 108 -8.57 10.35 29.00
C GLY A 108 -7.44 9.60 29.70
N LEU A 109 -6.40 10.34 30.08
CA LEU A 109 -5.27 9.82 30.85
C LEU A 109 -5.80 9.00 32.04
N THR A 110 -5.20 7.85 32.32
CA THR A 110 -5.52 7.17 33.58
C THR A 110 -5.12 8.08 34.76
N PRO A 111 -5.75 7.98 35.93
CA PRO A 111 -5.41 8.83 37.08
C PRO A 111 -3.91 8.77 37.47
N GLU A 112 -3.26 7.64 37.18
CA GLU A 112 -1.81 7.47 37.37
C GLU A 112 -1.01 8.26 36.32
N GLN A 113 -1.45 8.27 35.07
CA GLN A 113 -0.85 9.06 34.00
C GLN A 113 -1.07 10.56 34.17
N GLU A 114 -2.23 10.99 34.67
CA GLU A 114 -2.48 12.40 35.01
C GLU A 114 -1.51 12.87 36.09
N LYS A 115 -1.31 12.05 37.12
CA LYS A 115 -0.38 12.36 38.20
C LYS A 115 1.07 12.44 37.73
N GLU A 116 1.51 11.49 36.90
CA GLU A 116 2.86 11.55 36.29
C GLU A 116 3.01 12.79 35.40
N LEU A 117 1.97 13.15 34.64
CA LEU A 117 1.98 14.33 33.78
C LEU A 117 2.10 15.63 34.60
N GLU A 118 1.34 15.74 35.70
CA GLU A 118 1.44 16.88 36.61
C GLU A 118 2.82 16.99 37.26
N GLU A 119 3.43 15.86 37.66
CA GLU A 119 4.79 15.84 38.20
C GLU A 119 5.83 16.28 37.16
N LEU A 120 5.70 15.84 35.91
CA LEU A 120 6.56 16.25 34.79
C LEU A 120 6.40 17.74 34.46
N ILE A 121 5.16 18.25 34.43
CA ILE A 121 4.88 19.68 34.20
C ILE A 121 5.52 20.51 35.32
N GLY A 122 5.35 20.09 36.58
CA GLY A 122 5.96 20.78 37.73
C GLY A 122 7.49 20.83 37.65
N GLN A 123 8.14 19.73 37.26
CA GLN A 123 9.60 19.69 37.10
C GLN A 123 10.09 20.65 36.00
N VAL A 124 9.41 20.67 34.85
CA VAL A 124 9.76 21.56 33.74
C VAL A 124 9.52 23.02 34.10
N GLU A 125 8.42 23.35 34.78
CA GLU A 125 8.16 24.72 35.25
C GLU A 125 9.21 25.21 36.24
N ASP A 126 9.65 24.34 37.15
CA ASP A 126 10.70 24.67 38.11
C ASP A 126 12.06 24.84 37.44
N GLU A 127 12.35 24.05 36.41
CA GLU A 127 13.56 24.19 35.60
C GLU A 127 13.53 25.50 34.80
N ILE A 128 12.43 25.83 34.13
CA ILE A 128 12.22 27.12 33.46
C ILE A 128 12.35 28.28 34.44
N LYS A 129 11.73 28.22 35.62
CA LYS A 129 11.85 29.27 36.66
C LYS A 129 13.28 29.41 37.16
N LYS A 130 14.03 28.31 37.31
CA LYS A 130 15.44 28.34 37.72
C LYS A 130 16.32 28.90 36.63
N GLU A 131 16.08 28.58 35.36
CA GLU A 131 16.80 29.17 34.23
C GLU A 131 16.51 30.67 34.09
N LEU A 132 15.25 31.08 34.19
CA LEU A 132 14.84 32.50 34.18
C LEU A 132 15.45 33.30 35.35
N LYS A 133 15.54 32.69 36.54
CA LYS A 133 16.21 33.34 37.70
C LYS A 133 17.73 33.40 37.55
N LYS A 134 18.35 32.44 36.86
CA LYS A 134 19.80 32.43 36.60
C LYS A 134 20.20 33.36 35.45
N SER A 135 19.34 33.54 34.45
CA SER A 135 19.62 34.41 33.31
C SER A 135 19.37 35.89 33.59
N GLY A 136 18.67 36.24 34.67
CA GLY A 136 18.39 37.64 35.03
C GLY A 136 17.55 38.38 33.99
N GLU A 137 16.93 37.66 33.05
CA GLU A 137 16.17 38.24 31.95
C GLU A 137 14.71 38.40 32.34
N THR A 138 14.32 39.66 32.55
CA THR A 138 12.94 40.10 32.68
C THR A 138 12.27 39.94 31.33
N GLU A 139 11.38 38.95 31.17
CA GLU A 139 10.34 38.85 30.14
C GLU A 139 10.67 39.51 28.77
N VAL A 140 11.74 39.06 28.10
CA VAL A 140 12.01 39.46 26.71
C VAL A 140 11.69 38.27 25.83
N ASP A 141 10.58 38.32 25.08
CA ASP A 141 10.19 37.35 24.04
C ASP A 141 11.33 37.19 23.01
N PRO A 142 12.19 36.15 23.15
CA PRO A 142 13.44 36.05 22.39
C PRO A 142 13.16 35.81 20.90
N LEU A 143 11.97 35.28 20.59
CA LEU A 143 11.55 34.88 19.26
C LEU A 143 10.59 35.90 18.62
N LYS A 144 10.19 36.95 19.35
CA LYS A 144 9.22 37.98 18.90
C LYS A 144 7.93 37.35 18.34
N ILE A 145 7.45 36.27 18.96
CA ILE A 145 6.26 35.51 18.54
C ILE A 145 4.99 36.13 19.10
N LYS A 146 5.06 36.88 20.21
CA LYS A 146 3.90 37.56 20.83
C LYS A 146 3.35 38.72 19.98
N LYS A 147 4.04 39.15 18.92
CA LYS A 147 3.54 40.20 18.01
C LYS A 147 2.58 39.61 16.98
N THR A 148 1.42 40.24 16.83
CA THR A 148 0.45 39.84 15.81
C THR A 148 0.97 40.15 14.40
N TRP A 149 0.44 39.44 13.40
CA TRP A 149 0.87 39.59 12.00
C TRP A 149 0.72 41.05 11.51
N GLU A 150 -0.34 41.73 11.95
CA GLU A 150 -0.65 43.13 11.65
C GLU A 150 0.39 44.10 12.22
N GLU A 151 0.93 43.85 13.41
CA GLU A 151 2.00 44.68 14.00
C GLU A 151 3.35 44.46 13.32
N LYS A 152 3.57 43.28 12.72
CA LYS A 152 4.84 42.93 12.08
C LYS A 152 4.93 43.43 10.63
N TYR A 153 3.79 43.58 9.93
CA TYR A 153 3.75 43.91 8.50
C TYR A 153 2.75 45.01 8.11
N GLY A 154 1.90 45.50 9.02
CA GLY A 154 0.84 46.46 8.71
C GLY A 154 1.33 47.80 8.16
N ASP A 155 2.45 48.32 8.67
CA ASP A 155 2.99 49.61 8.23
C ASP A 155 3.62 49.53 6.83
N LYS A 156 4.26 48.41 6.48
CA LYS A 156 4.84 48.18 5.13
C LYS A 156 3.77 48.08 4.05
N ILE A 157 2.56 47.66 4.41
CA ILE A 157 1.44 47.55 3.48
C ILE A 157 0.83 48.93 3.22
N LYS A 158 0.75 49.80 4.23
CA LYS A 158 0.25 51.18 4.09
C LYS A 158 1.20 52.07 3.28
N GLU A 159 2.51 51.93 3.48
CA GLU A 159 3.53 52.69 2.76
C GLU A 159 3.52 52.39 1.24
N LYS A 160 3.40 51.11 0.86
CA LYS A 160 3.26 50.69 -0.55
C LYS A 160 1.92 51.09 -1.19
N PHE A 161 0.88 51.30 -0.38
CA PHE A 161 -0.40 51.79 -0.86
C PHE A 161 -0.32 53.28 -1.20
N ASN A 162 0.33 54.09 -0.35
CA ASN A 162 0.52 55.52 -0.59
C ASN A 162 1.47 55.82 -1.77
N GLU A 163 2.57 55.09 -1.94
CA GLU A 163 3.48 55.27 -3.10
C GLU A 163 2.83 54.94 -4.45
N LYS A 164 1.80 54.07 -4.48
CA LYS A 164 1.07 53.74 -5.70
C LYS A 164 0.00 54.76 -6.07
N SER A 165 -0.49 55.54 -5.12
CA SER A 165 -1.44 56.64 -5.36
C SER A 165 -0.77 57.88 -5.95
N ASP A 166 0.48 58.18 -5.57
CA ASP A 166 1.20 59.38 -6.05
C ASP A 166 1.85 59.22 -7.44
N LYS A 167 1.93 58.00 -7.99
CA LYS A 167 2.41 57.74 -9.36
C LYS A 167 1.30 57.71 -10.41
N LYS A 168 0.08 58.16 -10.07
CA LYS A 168 -1.10 58.12 -10.95
C LYS A 168 -1.77 59.47 -11.19
N GLN A 169 -1.05 60.57 -10.99
CA GLN A 169 -1.37 61.89 -11.55
C GLN A 169 -0.30 62.35 -12.53
#